data_AF-A0A8H4P6G7-F1
#
_entry.id   AF-A0A8H4P6G7-F1
#
_cell.length_a   1.000
_cell.length_b   1.000
_cell.length_c   1.000
_cell.angle_alpha   90.00
_cell.angle_beta   90.00
_cell.angle_gamma   90.00
#
_symmetry.space_group_name_H-M   'P 1'
#
loop_
_entity.id
_entity.type
_entity.pdbx_description
1 polymer ?
#
loop_
_entity_poly.entity_id
_entity_poly.type
_entity_poly.pdbx_seq_one_letter_code
_entity_poly.pdbx_strand_id
1 'polypeptide(L)'
;MKSQVLKIMLTSLLAPAALLAAIINPRQNSAGVATVDLSKRTGQASFLGSGFIYGFPDNGRDADNSIPDHFLTDIQFRTCRAGGAQIAAEGWATGGEEGYQGRFDSTLSNYRTTRKYNGDFILLPHDIWGAQGGAPESFPFPGDDGDWSEMEAFLRRLIADVKANDMLPGLVIDLWNEPDLDGFWNRPWSQYVEYYVRASKLLRYPTLV
;
A
#
# COMPACT_ATOMS: atom_id res chain seq x y z
N MET A 1 -32.30 53.81 -43.05
CA MET A 1 -33.41 53.35 -42.18
C MET A 1 -32.77 52.81 -40.89
N LYS A 2 -32.62 53.63 -39.83
CA LYS A 2 -33.40 53.60 -38.58
C LYS A 2 -33.56 52.16 -38.03
N SER A 3 -32.71 51.75 -37.07
CA SER A 3 -33.02 51.62 -35.62
C SER A 3 -34.27 50.79 -35.29
N GLN A 4 -34.09 49.59 -34.71
CA GLN A 4 -34.49 49.26 -33.32
C GLN A 4 -34.28 47.75 -33.02
N VAL A 5 -33.46 47.41 -32.03
CA VAL A 5 -33.87 46.85 -30.72
C VAL A 5 -34.32 45.38 -30.78
N LEU A 6 -33.44 44.48 -30.34
CA LEU A 6 -33.86 43.39 -29.45
C LEU A 6 -32.77 43.14 -28.40
N LYS A 7 -32.94 43.82 -27.26
CA LYS A 7 -32.33 43.49 -25.97
C LYS A 7 -32.95 42.19 -25.48
N ILE A 8 -32.17 41.13 -25.28
CA ILE A 8 -32.51 40.10 -24.28
C ILE A 8 -31.26 39.75 -23.48
N MET A 9 -31.24 40.33 -22.28
CA MET A 9 -30.77 39.78 -21.01
C MET A 9 -29.31 39.29 -20.92
N LEU A 10 -28.46 40.26 -20.59
CA LEU A 10 -27.33 40.07 -19.70
C LEU A 10 -27.89 39.85 -18.27
N THR A 11 -28.08 38.61 -17.84
CA THR A 11 -28.29 38.28 -16.42
C THR A 11 -27.00 37.74 -15.83
N SER A 12 -26.33 38.65 -15.14
CA SER A 12 -25.27 38.42 -14.16
C SER A 12 -25.63 37.28 -13.19
N LEU A 13 -24.92 36.17 -13.27
CA LEU A 13 -24.72 35.27 -12.13
C LEU A 13 -23.40 35.67 -11.47
N LEU A 14 -23.44 36.70 -10.64
CA LEU A 14 -22.49 36.80 -9.53
C LEU A 14 -22.82 35.64 -8.58
N ALA A 15 -22.07 34.54 -8.68
CA ALA A 15 -22.02 33.58 -7.60
C ALA A 15 -21.43 34.30 -6.37
N PRO A 16 -22.09 34.29 -5.20
CA PRO A 16 -21.44 34.71 -3.99
C PRO A 16 -20.36 33.67 -3.69
N ALA A 17 -19.09 34.06 -3.77
CA ALA A 17 -18.01 33.34 -3.16
C ALA A 17 -18.26 33.36 -1.65
N ALA A 18 -18.99 32.36 -1.15
CA ALA A 18 -19.02 32.07 0.27
C ALA A 18 -17.61 31.65 0.65
N LEU A 19 -16.83 32.58 1.20
CA LEU A 19 -15.66 32.22 1.99
C LEU A 19 -16.15 31.28 3.09
N LEU A 20 -15.90 29.97 2.94
CA LEU A 20 -15.72 29.13 4.11
C LEU A 20 -14.48 29.67 4.80
N ALA A 21 -14.65 30.62 5.72
CA ALA A 21 -13.70 30.79 6.79
C ALA A 21 -13.67 29.44 7.53
N ALA A 22 -12.65 28.63 7.25
CA ALA A 22 -12.36 27.48 8.08
C ALA A 22 -12.38 27.97 9.52
N ILE A 23 -13.23 27.39 10.36
CA ILE A 23 -13.20 27.65 11.80
C ILE A 23 -11.82 27.20 12.25
N ILE A 24 -10.91 28.15 12.42
CA ILE A 24 -9.60 27.89 13.03
C ILE A 24 -9.92 27.63 14.49
N ASN A 25 -10.11 26.36 14.83
CA ASN A 25 -10.22 25.96 16.22
C ASN A 25 -8.96 26.46 16.94
N PRO A 26 -9.10 27.20 18.06
CA PRO A 26 -7.94 27.61 18.84
C PRO A 26 -7.14 26.35 19.22
N ARG A 27 -5.81 26.47 19.18
CA ARG A 27 -4.88 25.40 19.59
C ARG A 27 -5.37 24.86 20.94
N GLN A 28 -5.77 23.59 20.97
CA GLN A 28 -6.09 22.94 22.23
C GLN A 28 -4.83 22.95 23.10
N ASN A 29 -4.94 23.48 24.31
CA ASN A 29 -3.88 23.31 25.29
C ASN A 29 -3.78 21.82 25.61
N SER A 30 -2.57 21.26 25.58
CA SER A 30 -2.35 19.89 26.01
C SER A 30 -2.84 19.73 27.45
N ALA A 31 -3.80 18.84 27.68
CA ALA A 31 -4.15 18.45 29.04
C ALA A 31 -3.05 17.52 29.58
N GLY A 32 -2.41 17.91 30.68
CA GLY A 32 -1.43 17.08 31.40
C GLY A 32 0.01 17.61 31.40
N VAL A 33 0.89 16.86 32.07
CA VAL A 33 2.33 17.15 32.19
C VAL A 33 3.11 15.98 31.59
N ALA A 34 4.02 16.26 30.66
CA ALA A 34 5.01 15.29 30.21
C ALA A 34 6.26 15.40 31.09
N THR A 35 6.68 14.30 31.71
CA THR A 35 7.90 14.25 32.54
C THR A 35 8.97 13.43 31.83
N VAL A 36 10.16 14.01 31.68
CA VAL A 36 11.34 13.34 31.13
C VAL A 36 12.39 13.24 32.23
N ASP A 37 12.82 12.03 32.55
CA ASP A 37 13.88 11.77 33.54
C ASP A 37 15.20 11.50 32.82
N LEU A 38 16.06 12.52 32.74
CA LEU A 38 17.35 12.45 32.05
C LEU A 38 18.38 11.57 32.78
N SER A 39 18.11 11.17 34.03
CA SER A 39 18.96 10.24 34.77
C SER A 39 18.73 8.77 34.34
N LYS A 40 17.59 8.48 33.71
CA LYS A 40 17.22 7.15 33.23
C LYS A 40 17.55 7.01 31.74
N ARG A 41 18.37 6.01 31.40
CA ARG A 41 18.69 5.65 30.01
C ARG A 41 18.02 4.33 29.65
N THR A 42 17.34 4.27 28.50
CA THR A 42 16.69 3.06 27.98
C THR A 42 17.47 2.40 26.82
N GLY A 43 18.62 2.97 26.45
CA GLY A 43 19.47 2.48 25.35
C GLY A 43 19.66 3.54 24.26
N GLN A 44 20.34 3.16 23.18
CA GLN A 44 20.45 3.99 21.97
C GLN A 44 19.10 4.00 21.22
N ALA A 45 18.72 5.16 20.68
CA ALA A 45 17.53 5.27 19.85
C ALA A 45 17.66 4.37 18.62
N SER A 46 16.69 3.48 18.43
CA SER A 46 16.64 2.51 17.34
C SER A 46 15.66 2.87 16.23
N PHE A 47 14.91 3.98 16.38
CA PHE A 47 13.99 4.52 15.35
C PHE A 47 12.97 3.50 14.81
N LEU A 48 12.53 2.54 15.63
CA LEU A 48 11.69 1.41 15.20
C LEU A 48 10.33 1.83 14.59
N GLY A 49 9.84 3.03 14.92
CA GLY A 49 8.61 3.59 14.36
C GLY A 49 8.81 4.47 13.12
N SER A 50 10.04 4.56 12.58
CA SER A 50 10.33 5.39 11.41
C SER A 50 10.08 4.62 10.12
N GLY A 51 8.84 4.61 9.67
CA GLY A 51 8.45 3.92 8.45
C GLY A 51 7.03 4.25 8.04
N PHE A 52 6.64 3.77 6.86
CA PHE A 52 5.33 4.05 6.28
C PHE A 52 4.76 2.82 5.57
N ILE A 53 3.44 2.73 5.54
CA ILE A 53 2.72 1.87 4.61
C ILE A 53 2.36 2.72 3.39
N TYR A 54 2.73 2.27 2.19
CA TYR A 54 2.58 3.04 0.93
C TYR A 54 3.18 4.45 1.03
N GLY A 55 4.44 4.61 0.64
CA GLY A 55 5.17 5.87 0.92
C GLY A 55 5.94 6.47 -0.24
N PHE A 56 6.05 5.75 -1.36
CA PHE A 56 6.86 6.17 -2.50
C PHE A 56 5.99 6.25 -3.76
N PRO A 57 6.17 7.31 -4.58
CA PRO A 57 5.58 7.36 -5.91
C PRO A 57 5.98 6.15 -6.74
N ASP A 58 5.08 5.71 -7.61
CA ASP A 58 5.41 4.71 -8.61
C ASP A 58 6.37 5.29 -9.64
N ASN A 59 7.46 4.57 -9.88
CA ASN A 59 8.45 4.90 -10.90
C ASN A 59 8.69 3.71 -11.84
N GLY A 60 7.59 3.08 -12.27
CA GLY A 60 7.64 1.83 -13.02
C GLY A 60 8.32 0.76 -12.17
N ARG A 61 9.50 0.30 -12.59
CA ARG A 61 10.31 -0.69 -11.87
C ARG A 61 11.50 -0.10 -11.14
N ASP A 62 11.86 1.16 -11.39
CA ASP A 62 13.10 1.76 -10.88
C ASP A 62 12.88 2.42 -9.52
N ALA A 63 13.96 2.66 -8.78
CA ALA A 63 13.87 3.42 -7.53
C ALA A 63 13.37 4.85 -7.83
N ASP A 64 12.43 5.34 -7.02
CA ASP A 64 12.01 6.73 -7.06
C ASP A 64 13.11 7.64 -6.53
N ASN A 65 13.30 8.76 -7.23
CA ASN A 65 14.24 9.82 -6.86
C ASN A 65 13.59 11.20 -6.86
N SER A 66 12.25 11.26 -6.91
CA SER A 66 11.51 12.53 -6.90
C SER A 66 11.46 13.17 -5.51
N ILE A 67 11.60 12.38 -4.44
CA ILE A 67 11.66 12.86 -3.06
C ILE A 67 13.11 13.22 -2.67
N PRO A 68 13.38 14.47 -2.24
CA PRO A 68 14.69 14.84 -1.70
C PRO A 68 15.13 13.97 -0.52
N ASP A 69 16.35 13.43 -0.58
CA ASP A 69 16.86 12.42 0.36
C ASP A 69 16.71 12.81 1.85
N HIS A 70 16.87 14.10 2.19
CA HIS A 70 16.81 14.58 3.57
C HIS A 70 15.46 14.30 4.27
N PHE A 71 14.35 14.25 3.52
CA PHE A 71 13.05 13.90 4.09
C PHE A 71 13.00 12.45 4.62
N LEU A 72 13.89 11.57 4.14
CA LEU A 72 14.00 10.18 4.60
C LEU A 72 15.17 10.02 5.59
N THR A 73 16.31 10.67 5.33
CA THR A 73 17.50 10.50 6.19
C THR A 73 17.33 11.17 7.56
N ASP A 74 16.67 12.33 7.63
CA ASP A 74 16.57 13.10 8.87
C ASP A 74 15.61 12.45 9.89
N ILE A 75 14.65 11.66 9.40
CA ILE A 75 13.76 10.85 10.24
C ILE A 75 14.36 9.48 10.58
N GLN A 76 15.56 9.16 10.09
CA GLN A 76 16.18 7.85 10.21
C GLN A 76 15.25 6.75 9.68
N PHE A 77 14.75 6.93 8.46
CA PHE A 77 13.82 5.99 7.82
C PHE A 77 14.34 4.55 7.90
N ARG A 78 13.44 3.63 8.27
CA ARG A 78 13.77 2.21 8.50
C ARG A 78 12.96 1.25 7.67
N THR A 79 11.69 1.52 7.42
CA THR A 79 10.78 0.50 6.90
C THR A 79 9.73 1.05 5.94
N CYS A 80 9.48 0.33 4.85
CA CYS A 80 8.29 0.52 4.02
C CYS A 80 7.50 -0.78 3.95
N ARG A 81 6.17 -0.68 4.01
CA ARG A 81 5.24 -1.80 3.76
C ARG A 81 4.41 -1.49 2.51
N ALA A 82 4.44 -2.36 1.50
CA ALA A 82 3.70 -2.15 0.25
C ALA A 82 3.57 -3.43 -0.61
N GLY A 83 2.59 -3.43 -1.53
CA GLY A 83 2.44 -4.44 -2.58
C GLY A 83 1.69 -3.95 -3.83
N GLY A 84 1.69 -2.65 -4.11
CA GLY A 84 1.03 -2.08 -5.29
C GLY A 84 -0.49 -1.97 -5.17
N ALA A 85 -1.01 -1.67 -3.98
CA ALA A 85 -2.43 -1.43 -3.75
C ALA A 85 -2.92 -0.12 -4.38
N GLN A 86 -4.22 -0.05 -4.70
CA GLN A 86 -4.94 1.18 -5.08
C GLN A 86 -4.36 1.92 -6.30
N ILE A 87 -3.72 1.16 -7.20
CA ILE A 87 -3.32 1.62 -8.54
C ILE A 87 -4.29 1.07 -9.59
N ALA A 88 -4.13 1.52 -10.84
CA ALA A 88 -5.01 1.11 -11.95
C ALA A 88 -4.94 -0.38 -12.31
N ALA A 89 -3.87 -1.08 -11.93
CA ALA A 89 -3.73 -2.51 -12.17
C ALA A 89 -4.60 -3.30 -11.19
N GLU A 90 -5.45 -4.19 -11.71
CA GLU A 90 -6.46 -4.92 -10.91
C GLU A 90 -5.87 -6.01 -9.99
N GLY A 91 -4.63 -6.44 -10.23
CA GLY A 91 -3.99 -7.57 -9.52
C GLY A 91 -4.27 -8.93 -10.16
N TRP A 92 -3.63 -9.98 -9.65
CA TRP A 92 -3.70 -11.32 -10.24
C TRP A 92 -5.13 -11.87 -10.33
N ALA A 93 -5.90 -11.75 -9.26
CA ALA A 93 -7.16 -12.48 -9.08
C ALA A 93 -8.23 -12.10 -10.09
N THR A 94 -8.22 -10.84 -10.55
CA THR A 94 -9.21 -10.29 -11.48
C THR A 94 -8.59 -9.83 -12.80
N GLY A 95 -7.34 -9.34 -12.77
CA GLY A 95 -6.62 -8.83 -13.93
C GLY A 95 -5.62 -9.82 -14.54
N GLY A 96 -5.46 -11.01 -13.96
CA GLY A 96 -4.54 -12.03 -14.43
C GLY A 96 -3.09 -11.52 -14.50
N GLU A 97 -2.38 -11.94 -15.54
CA GLU A 97 -0.98 -11.60 -15.76
C GLU A 97 -0.71 -10.09 -15.87
N GLU A 98 -1.58 -9.35 -16.58
CA GLU A 98 -1.43 -7.90 -16.75
C GLU A 98 -1.67 -7.16 -15.42
N GLY A 99 -2.71 -7.56 -14.68
CA GLY A 99 -2.99 -7.02 -13.35
C GLY A 99 -1.86 -7.31 -12.37
N TYR A 100 -1.29 -8.51 -12.41
CA TYR A 100 -0.11 -8.89 -11.63
C TYR A 100 1.10 -8.02 -11.98
N GLN A 101 1.44 -7.90 -13.27
CA GLN A 101 2.66 -7.19 -13.69
C GLN A 101 2.63 -5.73 -13.25
N GLY A 102 1.48 -5.04 -13.40
CA GLY A 102 1.35 -3.65 -12.97
C GLY A 102 1.56 -3.46 -11.47
N ARG A 103 1.01 -4.33 -10.63
CA ARG A 103 1.22 -4.27 -9.17
C ARG A 103 2.62 -4.69 -8.75
N PHE A 104 3.19 -5.69 -9.40
CA PHE A 104 4.55 -6.12 -9.13
C PHE A 104 5.56 -5.03 -9.51
N ASP A 105 5.37 -4.32 -10.63
CA ASP A 105 6.26 -3.23 -11.03
C ASP A 105 6.28 -2.11 -9.98
N SER A 106 5.11 -1.62 -9.56
CA SER A 106 4.97 -0.65 -8.45
C SER A 106 5.67 -1.14 -7.17
N THR A 107 5.45 -2.41 -6.82
CA THR A 107 6.09 -3.06 -5.66
C THR A 107 7.61 -3.07 -5.78
N LEU A 108 8.14 -3.39 -6.95
CA LEU A 108 9.58 -3.42 -7.21
C LEU A 108 10.21 -2.03 -7.14
N SER A 109 9.52 -1.01 -7.67
CA SER A 109 9.91 0.40 -7.49
C SER A 109 9.99 0.77 -6.01
N ASN A 110 8.96 0.40 -5.23
CA ASN A 110 8.89 0.66 -3.79
C ASN A 110 10.01 -0.09 -3.02
N TYR A 111 10.28 -1.35 -3.37
CA TYR A 111 11.37 -2.14 -2.80
C TYR A 111 12.73 -1.47 -3.06
N ARG A 112 13.03 -1.11 -4.32
CA ARG A 112 14.32 -0.49 -4.69
C ARG A 112 14.51 0.86 -4.01
N THR A 113 13.44 1.66 -3.93
CA THR A 113 13.45 2.94 -3.21
C THR A 113 13.72 2.74 -1.73
N THR A 114 13.09 1.74 -1.11
CA THR A 114 13.32 1.39 0.31
C THR A 114 14.78 0.98 0.55
N ARG A 115 15.33 0.14 -0.35
CA ARG A 115 16.72 -0.32 -0.26
C ARG A 115 17.75 0.77 -0.54
N LYS A 116 17.44 1.80 -1.34
CA LYS A 116 18.28 3.01 -1.51
C LYS A 116 18.63 3.64 -0.17
N TYR A 117 17.70 3.64 0.79
CA TYR A 117 17.89 4.17 2.14
C TYR A 117 18.27 3.10 3.18
N ASN A 118 18.65 1.90 2.72
CA ASN A 118 18.98 0.75 3.57
C ASN A 118 17.83 0.31 4.52
N GLY A 119 16.57 0.64 4.18
CA GLY A 119 15.40 0.24 4.95
C GLY A 119 14.94 -1.20 4.65
N ASP A 120 14.22 -1.81 5.58
CA ASP A 120 13.57 -3.10 5.37
C ASP A 120 12.25 -2.90 4.60
N PHE A 121 11.97 -3.79 3.66
CA PHE A 121 10.77 -3.78 2.84
C PHE A 121 9.84 -4.92 3.24
N ILE A 122 8.65 -4.57 3.71
CA ILE A 122 7.58 -5.50 4.08
C ILE A 122 6.65 -5.65 2.86
N LEU A 123 6.84 -6.72 2.11
CA LEU A 123 6.02 -7.07 0.95
C LEU A 123 4.63 -7.54 1.39
N LEU A 124 3.60 -7.02 0.73
CA LEU A 124 2.21 -7.44 0.85
C LEU A 124 1.75 -8.23 -0.39
N PRO A 125 1.82 -9.57 -0.40
CA PRO A 125 1.34 -10.36 -1.53
C PRO A 125 -0.15 -10.19 -1.82
N HIS A 126 -0.98 -9.95 -0.80
CA HIS A 126 -2.42 -9.76 -1.01
C HIS A 126 -2.75 -8.53 -1.87
N ASP A 127 -1.92 -7.48 -1.83
CA ASP A 127 -2.08 -6.34 -2.72
C ASP A 127 -1.87 -6.75 -4.17
N ILE A 128 -0.81 -7.54 -4.45
CA ILE A 128 -0.48 -8.03 -5.80
C ILE A 128 -1.56 -9.03 -6.28
N TRP A 129 -2.14 -9.81 -5.36
CA TRP A 129 -3.33 -10.61 -5.64
C TRP A 129 -4.51 -9.73 -6.10
N GLY A 130 -4.64 -8.52 -5.57
CA GLY A 130 -5.72 -7.57 -5.87
C GLY A 130 -6.64 -7.28 -4.67
N ALA A 131 -6.40 -7.91 -3.52
CA ALA A 131 -7.19 -7.76 -2.30
C ALA A 131 -6.80 -6.49 -1.54
N GLN A 132 -7.21 -5.32 -2.04
CA GLN A 132 -6.79 -4.00 -1.54
C GLN A 132 -7.76 -3.32 -0.55
N GLY A 133 -8.67 -4.08 0.03
CA GLY A 133 -9.75 -3.58 0.89
C GLY A 133 -11.00 -3.20 0.11
N GLY A 134 -12.17 -3.54 0.68
CA GLY A 134 -13.46 -3.30 0.03
C GLY A 134 -13.78 -4.30 -1.09
N ALA A 135 -13.21 -5.49 -1.05
CA ALA A 135 -13.47 -6.54 -2.02
C ALA A 135 -14.98 -6.87 -2.06
N PRO A 136 -15.62 -6.91 -3.25
CA PRO A 136 -17.01 -7.36 -3.36
C PRO A 136 -17.14 -8.84 -2.99
N GLU A 137 -18.36 -9.30 -2.72
CA GLU A 137 -18.62 -10.72 -2.41
C GLU A 137 -18.11 -11.67 -3.51
N SER A 138 -18.23 -11.26 -4.77
CA SER A 138 -17.75 -11.98 -5.95
C SER A 138 -16.23 -11.92 -6.18
N PHE A 139 -15.48 -11.25 -5.30
CA PHE A 139 -14.03 -11.22 -5.42
C PHE A 139 -13.46 -12.64 -5.23
N PRO A 140 -12.58 -13.11 -6.12
CA PRO A 140 -11.98 -14.44 -5.99
C PRO A 140 -10.92 -14.44 -4.88
N PHE A 141 -11.23 -15.13 -3.78
CA PHE A 141 -10.29 -15.35 -2.68
C PHE A 141 -9.56 -16.68 -2.86
N PRO A 142 -8.32 -16.79 -2.37
CA PRO A 142 -7.62 -18.07 -2.33
C PRO A 142 -8.44 -19.19 -1.67
N GLY A 143 -8.57 -20.33 -2.35
CA GLY A 143 -9.27 -21.50 -1.81
C GLY A 143 -10.78 -21.52 -2.04
N ASP A 144 -11.32 -20.54 -2.79
CA ASP A 144 -12.72 -20.57 -3.20
C ASP A 144 -13.03 -21.88 -3.93
N ASP A 145 -14.20 -22.46 -3.64
CA ASP A 145 -14.62 -23.79 -4.11
C ASP A 145 -13.67 -24.95 -3.74
N GLY A 146 -12.78 -24.73 -2.76
CA GLY A 146 -11.75 -25.69 -2.36
C GLY A 146 -10.57 -25.76 -3.34
N ASP A 147 -10.49 -24.84 -4.31
CA ASP A 147 -9.42 -24.78 -5.30
C ASP A 147 -8.34 -23.77 -4.89
N TRP A 148 -7.11 -24.27 -4.80
CA TRP A 148 -5.93 -23.49 -4.42
C TRP A 148 -5.03 -23.18 -5.61
N SER A 149 -5.32 -23.71 -6.80
CA SER A 149 -4.43 -23.73 -7.96
C SER A 149 -3.96 -22.33 -8.37
N GLU A 150 -4.89 -21.38 -8.44
CA GLU A 150 -4.58 -19.99 -8.81
C GLU A 150 -3.72 -19.27 -7.77
N MET A 151 -3.99 -19.49 -6.48
CA MET A 151 -3.15 -18.94 -5.41
C MET A 151 -1.73 -19.51 -5.47
N GLU A 152 -1.58 -20.82 -5.70
CA GLU A 152 -0.27 -21.44 -5.79
C GLU A 152 0.50 -21.00 -7.05
N ALA A 153 -0.19 -20.83 -8.18
CA ALA A 153 0.38 -20.27 -9.41
C ALA A 153 0.87 -18.83 -9.20
N PHE A 154 0.04 -17.99 -8.60
CA PHE A 154 0.38 -16.62 -8.20
C PHE A 154 1.63 -16.58 -7.33
N LEU A 155 1.67 -17.35 -6.23
CA LEU A 155 2.81 -17.33 -5.31
C LEU A 155 4.10 -17.83 -5.97
N ARG A 156 4.02 -18.84 -6.84
CA ARG A 156 5.20 -19.31 -7.59
C ARG A 156 5.74 -18.23 -8.54
N ARG A 157 4.84 -17.53 -9.23
CA ARG A 157 5.22 -16.40 -10.07
C ARG A 157 5.87 -15.28 -9.24
N LEU A 158 5.26 -14.90 -8.12
CA LEU A 158 5.82 -13.91 -7.19
C LEU A 158 7.21 -14.31 -6.69
N ILE A 159 7.38 -15.57 -6.27
CA ILE A 159 8.69 -16.10 -5.84
C ILE A 159 9.72 -16.03 -6.97
N ALA A 160 9.33 -16.35 -8.20
CA ALA A 160 10.21 -16.29 -9.35
C ALA A 160 10.69 -14.86 -9.62
N ASP A 161 9.78 -13.88 -9.59
CA ASP A 161 10.13 -12.48 -9.83
C ASP A 161 10.93 -11.86 -8.68
N VAL A 162 10.60 -12.19 -7.42
CA VAL A 162 11.41 -11.79 -6.26
C VAL A 162 12.86 -12.23 -6.42
N LYS A 163 13.09 -13.46 -6.91
CA LYS A 163 14.44 -13.98 -7.18
C LYS A 163 15.06 -13.31 -8.42
N ALA A 164 14.30 -13.17 -9.50
CA ALA A 164 14.80 -12.60 -10.76
C ALA A 164 15.18 -11.11 -10.64
N ASN A 165 14.65 -10.41 -9.64
CA ASN A 165 14.93 -9.00 -9.38
C ASN A 165 15.79 -8.77 -8.12
N ASP A 166 16.43 -9.80 -7.58
CA ASP A 166 17.32 -9.73 -6.41
C ASP A 166 16.66 -9.07 -5.19
N MET A 167 15.38 -9.35 -4.94
CA MET A 167 14.60 -8.65 -3.91
C MET A 167 14.82 -9.19 -2.49
N LEU A 168 15.68 -10.19 -2.27
CA LEU A 168 15.84 -10.84 -0.96
C LEU A 168 16.45 -9.93 0.14
N PRO A 169 17.43 -9.05 -0.13
CA PRO A 169 17.99 -8.18 0.90
C PRO A 169 16.93 -7.28 1.54
N GLY A 170 16.83 -7.32 2.87
CA GLY A 170 15.89 -6.50 3.64
C GLY A 170 14.41 -6.86 3.44
N LEU A 171 14.10 -7.99 2.81
CA LEU A 171 12.72 -8.39 2.54
C LEU A 171 12.08 -9.10 3.75
N VAL A 172 10.88 -8.66 4.09
CA VAL A 172 9.95 -9.34 4.99
C VAL A 172 8.67 -9.62 4.19
N ILE A 173 8.09 -10.80 4.32
CA ILE A 173 6.83 -11.14 3.64
C ILE A 173 5.71 -11.16 4.68
N ASP A 174 4.72 -10.29 4.48
CA ASP A 174 3.50 -10.20 5.27
C ASP A 174 2.32 -10.65 4.40
N LEU A 175 1.88 -11.91 4.59
CA LEU A 175 1.04 -12.62 3.63
C LEU A 175 -0.29 -11.92 3.30
N TRP A 176 -0.95 -11.35 4.31
CA TRP A 176 -2.29 -10.79 4.17
C TRP A 176 -2.55 -9.69 5.19
N ASN A 177 -3.21 -8.60 4.77
CA ASN A 177 -3.61 -7.51 5.66
C ASN A 177 -4.99 -7.78 6.26
N GLU A 178 -5.11 -7.61 7.59
CA GLU A 178 -6.37 -7.53 8.32
C GLU A 178 -7.42 -8.59 7.92
N PRO A 179 -7.06 -9.89 7.93
CA PRO A 179 -7.96 -10.97 7.51
C PRO A 179 -9.16 -11.16 8.47
N ASP A 180 -9.20 -10.44 9.58
CA ASP A 180 -10.31 -10.34 10.52
C ASP A 180 -11.39 -9.34 10.07
N LEU A 181 -11.12 -8.53 9.03
CA LEU A 181 -12.08 -7.59 8.45
C LEU A 181 -12.63 -8.14 7.12
N ASP A 182 -13.95 -8.20 6.98
CA ASP A 182 -14.62 -8.70 5.77
C ASP A 182 -14.18 -7.97 4.49
N GLY A 183 -13.79 -6.69 4.60
CA GLY A 183 -13.27 -5.92 3.47
C GLY A 183 -11.95 -6.45 2.89
N PHE A 184 -11.18 -7.22 3.67
CA PHE A 184 -9.91 -7.82 3.26
C PHE A 184 -9.95 -9.34 3.17
N TRP A 185 -10.86 -10.01 3.88
CA TRP A 185 -11.05 -11.46 3.78
C TRP A 185 -12.50 -11.84 4.07
N ASN A 186 -13.34 -11.87 3.04
CA ASN A 186 -14.75 -12.21 3.19
C ASN A 186 -15.01 -13.73 3.05
N ARG A 187 -14.27 -14.54 3.80
CA ARG A 187 -14.35 -16.00 3.77
C ARG A 187 -14.17 -16.61 5.17
N PRO A 188 -14.62 -17.85 5.42
CA PRO A 188 -14.47 -18.48 6.73
C PRO A 188 -13.02 -18.53 7.23
N TRP A 189 -12.84 -18.41 8.55
CA TRP A 189 -11.50 -18.40 9.15
C TRP A 189 -10.69 -19.67 8.88
N SER A 190 -11.37 -20.82 8.74
CA SER A 190 -10.71 -22.07 8.35
C SER A 190 -10.02 -21.97 6.98
N GLN A 191 -10.62 -21.25 6.03
CA GLN A 191 -10.03 -21.00 4.71
C GLN A 191 -8.81 -20.09 4.83
N TYR A 192 -8.87 -19.02 5.65
CA TYR A 192 -7.71 -18.16 5.87
C TYR A 192 -6.53 -18.91 6.49
N VAL A 193 -6.79 -19.71 7.52
CA VAL A 193 -5.74 -20.49 8.19
C VAL A 193 -5.12 -21.49 7.22
N GLU A 194 -5.91 -22.13 6.36
CA GLU A 194 -5.38 -23.02 5.32
C GLU A 194 -4.53 -22.25 4.30
N TYR A 195 -5.00 -21.10 3.82
CA TYR A 195 -4.22 -20.19 2.97
C TYR A 195 -2.86 -19.86 3.62
N TYR A 196 -2.88 -19.40 4.87
CA TYR A 196 -1.69 -19.00 5.62
C TYR A 196 -0.67 -20.15 5.70
N VAL A 197 -1.12 -21.37 5.98
CA VAL A 197 -0.26 -22.56 6.04
C VAL A 197 0.31 -22.91 4.67
N ARG A 198 -0.51 -22.93 3.62
CA ARG A 198 -0.08 -23.25 2.24
C ARG A 198 0.92 -22.24 1.72
N ALA A 199 0.59 -20.95 1.80
CA ALA A 199 1.44 -19.86 1.37
C ALA A 199 2.78 -19.85 2.13
N SER A 200 2.76 -20.04 3.45
CA SER A 200 3.97 -20.13 4.27
C SER A 200 4.87 -21.29 3.86
N LYS A 201 4.30 -22.45 3.52
CA LYS A 201 5.07 -23.61 3.05
C LYS A 201 5.70 -23.34 1.68
N LEU A 202 4.94 -22.78 0.73
CA LEU A 202 5.45 -22.42 -0.60
C LEU A 202 6.61 -21.44 -0.54
N LEU A 203 6.48 -20.38 0.28
CA LEU A 203 7.52 -19.37 0.44
C LEU A 203 8.80 -19.93 1.08
N ARG A 204 8.67 -20.85 2.04
CA ARG A 204 9.83 -21.47 2.73
C ARG A 204 10.47 -22.59 1.92
N TYR A 205 9.67 -23.36 1.18
CA TYR A 205 10.09 -24.56 0.46
C TYR A 205 9.52 -24.59 -0.96
N PRO A 206 9.98 -23.69 -1.85
CA PRO A 206 9.41 -23.52 -3.19
C PRO A 206 9.57 -24.73 -4.13
N THR A 207 10.28 -25.78 -3.70
CA THR A 207 10.52 -27.02 -4.45
C THR A 207 9.71 -28.22 -3.95
N LEU A 208 8.92 -28.08 -2.87
CA LEU A 208 8.24 -29.21 -2.19
C LEU A 208 6.73 -29.31 -2.45
N VAL A 209 6.20 -28.46 -3.33
CA VAL A 209 4.78 -28.46 -3.72
C VAL A 209 4.72 -28.44 -5.22
#